data_AF-H2Z318-F1
#
_entry.id   AF-H2Z318-F1
#
_cell.length_a   1.000
_cell.length_b   1.000
_cell.length_c   1.000
_cell.angle_alpha   90.00
_cell.angle_beta   90.00
_cell.angle_gamma   90.00
#
_symmetry.space_group_name_H-M   'P 1'
#
loop_
_entity.id
_entity.type
_entity.pdbx_description
1 polymer ?
#
loop_
_entity_poly.entity_id
_entity_poly.type
_entity_poly.pdbx_seq_one_letter_code
_entity_poly.pdbx_strand_id
1 'polypeptide(L)'
;MANQTWNITMGFIIPIVLGIFTISLFPEFLAQNKTTLMFFVIGTALAFGYFFVVKVLRWEIIRKLLEYREWMYDRNSFKTKAWGVTLKLLMPKKIKLFQMEKYLPKYPLPKLEVTCKKTLTMVKPLLSDAEYLKVVEAMEDFLKEEGPKLQKVLEKRYDEHENWLAELWNKYLYLGSRGPLPVHSNYCCLGDKLFEYDDPRSNQVSKMANFMYYYMEYLGKINNGSLAGLMIQNLVPICCDRYRYLCATTRIPGESIDELKRFPNSTHVVVFRKGLMYKVDMKSVDSDGKFTFLTPSEIQGQLEFIMADADRVTSNSKSDI
;
A
#
# COMPACT_ATOMS: atom_id res chain seq x y z
N MET A 1 -2.82 -6.70 13.14
CA MET A 1 -3.86 -6.07 14.01
C MET A 1 -3.58 -6.27 15.51
N ALA A 2 -3.14 -7.46 15.96
CA ALA A 2 -2.93 -7.78 17.39
C ALA A 2 -1.95 -6.88 18.17
N ASN A 3 -0.86 -6.38 17.58
CA ASN A 3 0.10 -5.50 18.30
C ASN A 3 -0.35 -4.03 18.39
N GLN A 4 -1.37 -3.62 17.61
CA GLN A 4 -1.86 -2.24 17.58
C GLN A 4 -3.04 -2.07 18.53
N THR A 5 -4.07 -2.91 18.40
CA THR A 5 -4.33 -3.95 19.41
C THR A 5 -3.85 -3.65 20.81
N TRP A 6 -2.73 -4.32 21.10
CA TRP A 6 -1.96 -4.34 22.33
C TRP A 6 -1.53 -2.97 22.85
N ASN A 7 -1.03 -2.07 22.01
CA ASN A 7 -0.57 -0.73 22.45
C ASN A 7 -1.72 0.25 22.69
N ILE A 8 -2.81 0.10 21.95
CA ILE A 8 -4.07 0.80 22.21
C ILE A 8 -4.61 0.26 23.54
N THR A 9 -4.81 -1.06 23.68
CA THR A 9 -5.28 -1.68 24.94
C THR A 9 -4.38 -1.35 26.12
N MET A 10 -3.05 -1.32 26.03
CA MET A 10 -2.20 -0.92 27.16
C MET A 10 -2.38 0.56 27.56
N GLY A 11 -2.68 1.45 26.59
CA GLY A 11 -3.05 2.84 26.88
C GLY A 11 -4.40 3.00 27.58
N PHE A 12 -5.33 2.04 27.40
CA PHE A 12 -6.60 1.96 28.15
C PHE A 12 -6.42 1.21 29.49
N ILE A 13 -5.67 0.12 29.48
CA ILE A 13 -5.46 -0.81 30.60
C ILE A 13 -4.60 -0.15 31.67
N ILE A 14 -3.54 0.60 31.35
CA ILE A 14 -2.67 1.17 32.38
C ILE A 14 -3.43 2.18 33.27
N PRO A 15 -4.20 3.16 32.73
CA PRO A 15 -5.01 4.04 33.58
C PRO A 15 -6.13 3.31 34.32
N ILE A 16 -6.78 2.32 33.68
CA ILE A 16 -7.85 1.52 34.31
C ILE A 16 -7.29 0.64 35.42
N VAL A 17 -6.14 0.00 35.21
CA VAL A 17 -5.45 -0.86 36.19
C VAL A 17 -4.87 -0.01 37.31
N LEU A 18 -4.25 1.13 37.03
CA LEU A 18 -3.85 2.08 38.07
C LEU A 18 -5.07 2.60 38.84
N GLY A 19 -6.19 2.79 38.14
CA GLY A 19 -7.46 3.22 38.72
C GLY A 19 -8.06 2.18 39.66
N ILE A 20 -8.14 0.93 39.22
CA ILE A 20 -8.61 -0.22 39.99
C ILE A 20 -7.63 -0.54 41.12
N PHE A 21 -6.32 -0.45 40.88
CA PHE A 21 -5.28 -0.71 41.87
C PHE A 21 -5.31 0.32 43.00
N THR A 22 -5.49 1.60 42.70
CA THR A 22 -5.67 2.65 43.72
C THR A 22 -6.97 2.48 44.51
N ILE A 23 -8.07 2.06 43.86
CA ILE A 23 -9.31 1.66 44.56
C ILE A 23 -9.08 0.46 45.48
N SER A 24 -8.28 -0.52 45.05
CA SER A 24 -7.97 -1.74 45.82
C SER A 24 -6.99 -1.52 46.98
N LEU A 25 -6.11 -0.51 46.88
CA LEU A 25 -5.15 -0.16 47.93
C LEU A 25 -5.78 0.70 49.04
N PHE A 26 -6.84 1.45 48.74
CA PHE A 26 -7.49 2.37 49.67
C PHE A 26 -9.03 2.25 49.70
N PRO A 27 -9.59 1.03 49.84
CA PRO A 27 -11.03 0.83 49.72
C PRO A 27 -11.82 1.52 50.84
N GLU A 28 -11.30 1.50 52.07
CA GLU A 28 -11.96 2.11 53.23
C GLU A 28 -11.90 3.64 53.19
N PHE A 29 -10.75 4.21 52.79
CA PHE A 29 -10.55 5.67 52.68
C PHE A 29 -11.43 6.31 51.59
N LEU A 30 -11.60 5.63 50.45
CA LEU A 30 -12.47 6.09 49.35
C LEU A 30 -13.96 5.87 49.67
N ALA A 31 -14.30 4.81 50.41
CA ALA A 31 -15.68 4.54 50.84
C ALA A 31 -16.17 5.53 51.92
N GLN A 32 -15.28 6.01 52.79
CA GLN A 32 -15.62 6.93 53.88
C GLN A 32 -15.80 8.38 53.42
N ASN A 33 -15.16 8.78 52.31
CA ASN A 33 -15.18 10.16 51.81
C ASN A 33 -15.67 10.25 50.36
N LYS A 34 -17.01 10.36 50.20
CA LYS A 34 -17.70 10.46 48.89
C LYS A 34 -17.12 11.55 47.98
N THR A 35 -16.61 12.64 48.55
CA THR A 35 -16.00 13.76 47.82
C THR A 35 -14.68 13.34 47.14
N THR A 36 -13.84 12.56 47.83
CA THR A 36 -12.58 12.05 47.28
C THR A 36 -12.81 11.08 46.13
N LEU A 37 -13.79 10.16 46.27
CA LEU A 37 -14.18 9.25 45.20
C LEU A 37 -14.70 10.01 43.97
N MET A 38 -15.50 11.06 44.18
CA MET A 38 -15.99 11.91 43.09
C MET A 38 -14.85 12.61 42.34
N PHE A 39 -13.89 13.23 43.04
CA PHE A 39 -12.74 13.88 42.39
C PHE A 39 -11.87 12.89 41.61
N PHE A 40 -11.71 11.67 42.11
CA PHE A 40 -10.96 10.62 41.44
C PHE A 40 -11.62 10.16 40.14
N VAL A 41 -12.94 9.94 40.16
CA VAL A 41 -13.72 9.57 38.97
C VAL A 41 -13.67 10.70 37.93
N ILE A 42 -13.87 11.95 38.35
CA ILE A 42 -13.80 13.13 37.47
C ILE A 42 -12.39 13.27 36.89
N GLY A 43 -11.33 13.18 37.70
CA GLY A 43 -9.95 13.27 37.24
C GLY A 43 -9.58 12.19 36.22
N THR A 44 -10.04 10.95 36.45
CA THR A 44 -9.84 9.84 35.51
C THR A 44 -10.59 10.06 34.21
N ALA A 45 -11.86 10.52 34.27
CA ALA A 45 -12.65 10.84 33.09
C ALA A 45 -12.04 12.02 32.28
N LEU A 46 -11.53 13.05 32.94
CA LEU A 46 -10.83 14.17 32.31
C LEU A 46 -9.51 13.73 31.67
N ALA A 47 -8.72 12.89 32.34
CA ALA A 47 -7.47 12.36 31.78
C ALA A 47 -7.74 11.48 30.55
N PHE A 48 -8.80 10.68 30.59
CA PHE A 48 -9.24 9.86 29.46
C PHE A 48 -9.73 10.71 28.28
N GLY A 49 -10.59 11.69 28.56
CA GLY A 49 -11.06 12.68 27.58
C GLY A 49 -9.89 13.42 26.94
N TYR A 50 -8.96 13.91 27.75
CA TYR A 50 -7.74 14.57 27.28
C TYR A 50 -6.89 13.65 26.39
N PHE A 51 -6.63 12.41 26.82
CA PHE A 51 -5.84 11.46 26.04
C PHE A 51 -6.51 11.13 24.70
N PHE A 52 -7.82 10.88 24.70
CA PHE A 52 -8.60 10.59 23.50
C PHE A 52 -8.58 11.78 22.53
N VAL A 53 -8.89 12.98 23.04
CA VAL A 53 -8.90 14.22 22.27
C VAL A 53 -7.53 14.49 21.67
N VAL A 54 -6.45 14.42 22.45
CA VAL A 54 -5.09 14.63 21.95
C VAL A 54 -4.71 13.62 20.88
N LYS A 55 -5.12 12.35 21.01
CA LYS A 55 -4.80 11.31 20.01
C LYS A 55 -5.58 11.50 18.72
N VAL A 56 -6.89 11.79 18.79
CA VAL A 56 -7.71 12.05 17.61
C VAL A 56 -7.24 13.33 16.92
N LEU A 57 -7.12 14.43 17.67
CA LEU A 57 -6.66 15.72 17.14
C LEU A 57 -5.28 15.61 16.51
N ARG A 58 -4.34 14.86 17.13
CA ARG A 58 -3.02 14.62 16.52
C ARG A 58 -3.12 14.06 15.11
N TRP A 59 -3.97 13.06 14.89
CA TRP A 59 -4.10 12.44 13.58
C TRP A 59 -4.80 13.35 12.56
N GLU A 60 -5.78 14.14 13.00
CA GLU A 60 -6.40 15.18 12.16
C GLU A 60 -5.40 16.26 11.75
N ILE A 61 -4.57 16.73 12.69
CA ILE A 61 -3.49 17.68 12.42
C ILE A 61 -2.49 17.07 11.43
N ILE A 62 -2.09 15.81 11.61
CA ILE A 62 -1.21 15.13 10.66
C ILE A 62 -1.84 15.10 9.26
N ARG A 63 -3.11 14.69 9.15
CA ARG A 63 -3.80 14.66 7.85
C ARG A 63 -3.78 16.02 7.17
N LYS A 64 -4.07 17.09 7.92
CA LYS A 64 -4.03 18.47 7.42
C LYS A 64 -2.61 18.93 7.04
N LEU A 65 -1.60 18.57 7.81
CA LEU A 65 -0.21 18.84 7.44
C LEU A 65 0.17 18.12 6.15
N LEU A 66 -0.31 16.90 5.92
CA LEU A 66 -0.03 16.14 4.70
C LEU A 66 -0.70 16.71 3.44
N GLU A 67 -1.70 17.60 3.58
CA GLU A 67 -2.29 18.33 2.44
C GLU A 67 -1.35 19.43 1.90
N TYR A 68 -0.38 19.89 2.69
CA TYR A 68 0.59 20.90 2.25
C TYR A 68 1.52 20.32 1.17
N ARG A 69 1.60 20.99 0.02
CA ARG A 69 2.35 20.52 -1.17
C ARG A 69 3.50 21.42 -1.61
N GLU A 70 3.59 22.64 -1.10
CA GLU A 70 4.63 23.60 -1.48
C GLU A 70 6.04 23.12 -1.11
N TRP A 71 6.17 22.18 -0.17
CA TRP A 71 7.45 21.54 0.13
C TRP A 71 8.10 20.84 -1.07
N MET A 72 7.33 20.51 -2.11
CA MET A 72 7.85 19.94 -3.36
C MET A 72 8.54 20.99 -4.24
N TYR A 73 8.09 22.24 -4.18
CA TYR A 73 8.53 23.33 -5.08
C TYR A 73 9.49 24.32 -4.38
N ASP A 74 9.21 24.66 -3.12
CA ASP A 74 10.04 25.57 -2.31
C ASP A 74 10.42 24.93 -0.97
N ARG A 75 11.55 24.23 -1.00
CA ARG A 75 12.13 23.52 0.16
C ARG A 75 12.78 24.46 1.17
N ASN A 76 13.22 25.65 0.74
CA ASN A 76 14.06 26.52 1.55
C ASN A 76 13.25 27.55 2.35
N SER A 77 11.99 27.79 1.99
CA SER A 77 11.09 28.68 2.73
C SER A 77 11.00 28.31 4.21
N PHE A 78 10.87 29.36 5.04
CA PHE A 78 10.62 29.22 6.46
C PHE A 78 9.35 28.37 6.73
N LYS A 79 8.30 28.57 5.94
CA LYS A 79 7.04 27.82 6.04
C LYS A 79 7.23 26.33 5.84
N THR A 80 7.98 25.91 4.82
CA THR A 80 8.27 24.49 4.58
C THR A 80 9.12 23.88 5.68
N LYS A 81 10.13 24.61 6.17
CA LYS A 81 10.96 24.13 7.29
C LYS A 81 10.15 23.95 8.57
N ALA A 82 9.34 24.95 8.93
CA ALA A 82 8.45 24.89 10.09
C ALA A 82 7.47 23.72 9.97
N TRP A 83 6.80 23.57 8.82
CA TRP A 83 5.94 22.43 8.52
C TRP A 83 6.63 21.09 8.71
N GLY A 84 7.85 20.94 8.16
CA GLY A 84 8.60 19.68 8.24
C GLY A 84 8.99 19.31 9.67
N VAL A 85 9.38 20.30 10.48
CA VAL A 85 9.64 20.12 11.92
C VAL A 85 8.37 19.70 12.64
N THR A 86 7.25 20.39 12.42
CA THR A 86 5.97 20.05 13.06
C THR A 86 5.50 18.64 12.68
N LEU A 87 5.57 18.28 11.39
CA LEU A 87 5.20 16.95 10.92
C LEU A 87 6.08 15.88 11.55
N LYS A 88 7.41 16.08 11.60
CA LYS A 88 8.35 15.13 12.21
C LYS A 88 8.08 14.92 13.71
N LEU A 89 7.70 15.96 14.43
CA LEU A 89 7.35 15.88 15.86
C LEU A 89 6.04 15.10 16.09
N LEU A 90 5.06 15.27 15.19
CA LEU A 90 3.76 14.61 15.29
C LEU A 90 3.75 13.20 14.69
N MET A 91 4.65 12.86 13.78
CA MET A 91 4.72 11.52 13.20
C MET A 91 5.29 10.49 14.20
N PRO A 92 4.83 9.23 14.18
CA PRO A 92 5.44 8.18 14.98
C PRO A 92 6.85 7.83 14.47
N LYS A 93 7.79 7.52 15.37
CA LYS A 93 9.18 7.20 15.02
C LYS A 93 9.33 5.97 14.13
N LYS A 94 8.46 4.96 14.33
CA LYS A 94 8.41 3.74 13.52
C LYS A 94 7.00 3.61 12.95
N ILE A 95 6.93 3.56 11.63
CA ILE A 95 5.68 3.44 10.88
C ILE A 95 5.67 2.05 10.25
N LYS A 96 4.60 1.31 10.46
CA LYS A 96 4.35 0.04 9.79
C LYS A 96 3.77 0.26 8.39
N LEU A 97 3.95 -0.72 7.50
CA LEU A 97 3.63 -0.63 6.07
C LEU A 97 2.28 0.02 5.78
N PHE A 98 1.21 -0.46 6.41
CA PHE A 98 -0.16 0.03 6.17
C PHE A 98 -0.67 0.99 7.25
N GLN A 99 0.20 1.46 8.16
CA GLN A 99 -0.24 2.25 9.31
C GLN A 99 -0.81 3.61 8.93
N MET A 100 -0.32 4.19 7.83
CA MET A 100 -0.68 5.54 7.41
C MET A 100 -1.88 5.60 6.46
N GLU A 101 -2.36 4.48 5.90
CA GLU A 101 -3.37 4.47 4.83
C GLU A 101 -4.62 5.30 5.18
N LYS A 102 -5.13 5.20 6.41
CA LYS A 102 -6.33 5.93 6.88
C LYS A 102 -6.10 7.42 7.21
N TYR A 103 -4.84 7.85 7.23
CA TYR A 103 -4.42 9.20 7.60
C TYR A 103 -3.84 9.98 6.42
N LEU A 104 -3.69 9.35 5.26
CA LEU A 104 -3.31 10.03 4.04
C LEU A 104 -4.43 11.00 3.62
N PRO A 105 -4.06 12.13 2.99
CA PRO A 105 -5.04 13.06 2.46
C PRO A 105 -5.73 12.46 1.22
N LYS A 106 -6.95 12.92 0.93
CA LYS A 106 -7.66 12.57 -0.30
C LYS A 106 -6.82 12.92 -1.54
N TYR A 107 -6.99 12.14 -2.60
CA TYR A 107 -6.38 12.49 -3.88
C TYR A 107 -7.00 13.79 -4.38
N PRO A 108 -6.20 14.85 -4.63
CA PRO A 108 -6.71 16.18 -4.83
C PRO A 108 -7.58 16.26 -6.09
N LEU A 109 -8.60 17.11 -6.03
CA LEU A 109 -9.40 17.49 -7.19
C LEU A 109 -9.03 18.92 -7.59
N PRO A 110 -8.32 19.13 -8.72
CA PRO A 110 -8.03 20.46 -9.23
C PRO A 110 -9.30 21.21 -9.62
N LYS A 111 -9.26 22.54 -9.50
CA LYS A 111 -10.30 23.41 -10.07
C LYS A 111 -10.32 23.29 -11.60
N LEU A 112 -11.50 23.37 -12.18
CA LEU A 112 -11.72 23.25 -13.62
C LEU A 112 -10.88 24.27 -14.40
N GLU A 113 -10.88 25.54 -13.98
CA GLU A 113 -10.18 26.63 -14.65
C GLU A 113 -8.66 26.43 -14.63
N VAL A 114 -8.14 25.89 -13.52
CA VAL A 114 -6.71 25.57 -13.39
C VAL A 114 -6.32 24.46 -14.36
N THR A 115 -7.15 23.43 -14.49
CA THR A 115 -6.94 22.33 -15.44
C THR A 115 -6.97 22.83 -16.88
N CYS A 116 -7.97 23.63 -17.24
CA CYS A 116 -8.12 24.21 -18.58
C CYS A 116 -6.91 25.09 -18.95
N LYS A 117 -6.51 26.00 -18.06
CA LYS A 117 -5.33 26.87 -18.28
C LYS A 117 -4.04 26.08 -18.45
N LYS A 118 -3.83 25.05 -17.63
CA LYS A 118 -2.65 24.17 -17.76
C LYS A 118 -2.67 23.40 -19.07
N THR A 119 -3.84 22.91 -19.48
CA THR A 119 -4.00 22.19 -20.75
C THR A 119 -3.63 23.09 -21.94
N LEU A 120 -4.15 24.33 -21.98
CA LEU A 120 -3.78 25.31 -23.02
C LEU A 120 -2.26 25.57 -23.05
N THR A 121 -1.64 25.70 -21.88
CA THR A 121 -0.18 25.89 -21.78
C THR A 121 0.59 24.69 -22.35
N MET A 122 0.12 23.46 -22.10
CA MET A 122 0.78 22.23 -22.54
C MET A 122 0.62 21.96 -24.04
N VAL A 123 -0.54 22.29 -24.62
CA VAL A 123 -0.81 22.01 -26.05
C VAL A 123 -0.27 23.09 -26.98
N LYS A 124 -0.08 24.33 -26.50
CA LYS A 124 0.46 25.44 -27.31
C LYS A 124 1.72 25.08 -28.13
N PRO A 125 2.77 24.46 -27.56
CA PRO A 125 3.97 24.11 -28.33
C PRO A 125 3.77 22.98 -29.35
N LEU A 126 2.62 22.32 -29.36
CA LEU A 126 2.30 21.20 -30.26
C LEU A 126 1.46 21.64 -31.47
N LEU A 127 1.03 22.91 -31.51
CA LEU A 127 0.03 23.42 -32.44
C LEU A 127 0.55 24.66 -33.18
N SER A 128 0.07 24.87 -34.40
CA SER A 128 0.20 26.17 -35.05
C SER A 128 -0.66 27.23 -34.33
N ASP A 129 -0.36 28.52 -34.54
CA ASP A 129 -1.13 29.61 -33.93
C ASP A 129 -2.62 29.55 -34.30
N ALA A 130 -2.94 29.20 -35.55
CA ALA A 130 -4.31 29.08 -36.03
C ALA A 130 -5.07 27.92 -35.36
N GLU A 131 -4.42 26.77 -35.15
CA GLU A 131 -5.00 25.64 -34.42
C GLU A 131 -5.15 25.93 -32.94
N TYR A 132 -4.15 26.59 -32.34
CA TYR A 132 -4.18 26.97 -30.94
C TYR A 132 -5.36 27.91 -30.63
N LEU A 133 -5.65 28.88 -31.50
CA LEU A 133 -6.81 29.76 -31.35
C LEU A 133 -8.14 28.98 -31.31
N LYS A 134 -8.30 27.96 -32.17
CA LYS A 134 -9.50 27.10 -32.14
C LYS A 134 -9.62 26.33 -30.82
N VAL A 135 -8.50 25.85 -30.29
CA VAL A 135 -8.49 25.14 -29.00
C VAL A 135 -8.80 26.09 -27.84
N VAL A 136 -8.32 27.33 -27.90
CA VAL A 136 -8.66 28.36 -26.89
C VAL A 136 -10.17 28.63 -26.90
N GLU A 137 -10.78 28.86 -28.06
CA GLU A 137 -12.22 29.08 -28.21
C GLU A 137 -13.02 27.89 -27.66
N ALA A 138 -12.70 26.66 -28.08
CA ALA A 138 -13.35 25.46 -27.58
C ALA A 138 -13.19 25.27 -26.06
N MET A 139 -12.04 25.65 -25.49
CA MET A 139 -11.80 25.59 -24.05
C MET A 139 -12.63 26.63 -23.29
N GLU A 140 -12.82 27.82 -23.85
CA GLU A 140 -13.70 28.85 -23.28
C GLU A 140 -15.16 28.43 -23.28
N ASP A 141 -15.63 27.81 -24.36
CA ASP A 141 -16.99 27.28 -24.45
C ASP A 141 -17.19 26.13 -23.46
N PHE A 142 -16.22 25.22 -23.36
CA PHE A 142 -16.24 24.15 -22.35
C PHE A 142 -16.31 24.70 -20.92
N LEU A 143 -15.57 25.76 -20.61
CA LEU A 143 -15.59 26.41 -19.29
C LEU A 143 -16.94 27.05 -18.96
N LYS A 144 -17.67 27.55 -19.97
CA LYS A 144 -18.99 28.19 -19.78
C LYS A 144 -20.12 27.16 -19.72
N GLU A 145 -20.03 26.08 -20.49
CA GLU A 145 -21.16 25.18 -20.73
C GLU A 145 -21.04 23.83 -20.00
N GLU A 146 -20.34 22.86 -20.60
CA GLU A 146 -20.33 21.47 -20.15
C GLU A 146 -19.41 21.23 -18.96
N GLY A 147 -18.26 21.90 -18.94
CA GLY A 147 -17.21 21.74 -17.93
C GLY A 147 -17.73 21.88 -16.50
N PRO A 148 -18.51 22.92 -16.13
CA PRO A 148 -19.08 23.05 -14.80
C PRO A 148 -20.03 21.91 -14.41
N LYS A 149 -20.78 21.35 -15.38
CA LYS A 149 -21.69 20.22 -15.13
C LYS A 149 -20.88 18.95 -14.83
N LEU A 150 -19.84 18.68 -15.61
CA LEU A 150 -18.96 17.54 -15.40
C LEU A 150 -18.11 17.67 -14.13
N GLN A 151 -17.62 18.88 -13.83
CA GLN A 151 -16.88 19.17 -12.60
C GLN A 151 -17.75 18.89 -11.36
N LYS A 152 -19.04 19.25 -11.35
CA LYS A 152 -19.96 18.92 -10.25
C LYS A 152 -20.12 17.41 -10.05
N VAL A 153 -20.18 16.62 -11.13
CA VAL A 153 -20.20 15.15 -11.03
C VAL A 153 -18.90 14.63 -10.40
N LEU A 154 -17.77 15.24 -10.76
CA LEU A 154 -16.46 14.88 -10.22
C LEU A 154 -16.29 15.27 -8.75
N GLU A 155 -16.81 16.42 -8.35
CA GLU A 155 -16.85 16.90 -6.96
C GLU A 155 -17.68 15.97 -6.08
N LYS A 156 -18.88 15.57 -6.54
CA LYS A 156 -19.68 14.56 -5.85
C LYS A 156 -18.90 13.26 -5.64
N ARG A 157 -18.22 12.78 -6.68
CA ARG A 157 -17.39 11.57 -6.58
C ARG A 157 -16.21 11.76 -5.60
N TYR A 158 -15.59 12.93 -5.59
CA TYR A 158 -14.52 13.27 -4.65
C TYR A 158 -14.98 13.23 -3.19
N ASP A 159 -16.22 13.65 -2.91
CA ASP A 159 -16.78 13.56 -1.56
C ASP A 159 -16.97 12.09 -1.11
N GLU A 160 -17.41 11.24 -2.02
CA GLU A 160 -17.69 9.82 -1.78
C GLU A 160 -16.45 8.92 -1.69
N HIS A 161 -15.28 9.35 -2.20
CA HIS A 161 -14.09 8.49 -2.33
C HIS A 161 -12.82 9.15 -1.76
N GLU A 162 -11.93 8.33 -1.16
CA GLU A 162 -10.60 8.79 -0.74
C GLU A 162 -9.69 9.11 -1.95
N ASN A 163 -9.87 8.36 -3.03
CA ASN A 163 -9.20 8.60 -4.30
C ASN A 163 -10.22 8.43 -5.43
N TRP A 164 -10.71 9.55 -5.96
CA TRP A 164 -11.74 9.59 -7.00
C TRP A 164 -11.28 8.95 -8.33
N LEU A 165 -9.96 8.92 -8.59
CA LEU A 165 -9.36 8.51 -9.86
C LEU A 165 -8.96 7.04 -9.91
N ALA A 166 -8.50 6.46 -8.81
CA ALA A 166 -7.82 5.15 -8.81
C ALA A 166 -8.63 4.02 -9.46
N GLU A 167 -9.93 3.96 -9.18
CA GLU A 167 -10.83 2.96 -9.79
C GLU A 167 -11.02 3.19 -11.29
N LEU A 168 -11.26 4.45 -11.70
CA LEU A 168 -11.47 4.82 -13.10
C LEU A 168 -10.21 4.53 -13.93
N TRP A 169 -9.05 4.90 -13.39
CA TRP A 169 -7.75 4.65 -13.99
C TRP A 169 -7.52 3.16 -14.22
N ASN A 170 -7.73 2.34 -13.18
CA ASN A 170 -7.58 0.89 -13.29
C ASN A 170 -8.56 0.28 -14.31
N LYS A 171 -9.84 0.66 -14.23
CA LYS A 171 -10.90 0.10 -15.05
C LYS A 171 -10.73 0.47 -16.53
N TYR A 172 -10.61 1.76 -16.84
CA TYR A 172 -10.67 2.22 -18.23
C TYR A 172 -9.33 2.22 -18.94
N LEU A 173 -8.22 2.48 -18.23
CA LEU A 173 -6.91 2.54 -18.88
C LEU A 173 -6.25 1.16 -19.00
N TYR A 174 -6.40 0.29 -18.00
CA TYR A 174 -5.73 -1.01 -17.98
C TYR A 174 -6.68 -2.16 -18.27
N LEU A 175 -7.71 -2.33 -17.42
CA LEU A 175 -8.59 -3.50 -17.48
C LEU A 175 -9.52 -3.50 -18.68
N GLY A 176 -9.86 -2.33 -19.24
CA GLY A 176 -10.63 -2.20 -20.48
C GLY A 176 -9.78 -2.37 -21.74
N SER A 177 -8.46 -2.15 -21.66
CA SER A 177 -7.58 -2.27 -22.83
C SER A 177 -7.55 -3.69 -23.36
N ARG A 178 -7.74 -3.83 -24.68
CA ARG A 178 -7.80 -5.12 -25.41
C ARG A 178 -6.50 -5.48 -26.13
N GLY A 179 -5.49 -4.60 -26.10
CA GLY A 179 -4.18 -4.88 -26.67
C GLY A 179 -3.43 -5.96 -25.88
N PRO A 180 -2.53 -6.74 -26.53
CA PRO A 180 -1.75 -7.76 -25.83
C PRO A 180 -0.85 -7.14 -24.74
N LEU A 181 -1.01 -7.61 -23.50
CA LEU A 181 -0.33 -7.04 -22.33
C LEU A 181 1.21 -7.06 -22.40
N PRO A 182 1.89 -8.13 -22.89
CA PRO A 182 3.35 -8.21 -22.85
C PRO A 182 4.07 -7.03 -23.50
N VAL A 183 3.50 -6.45 -24.56
CA VAL A 183 4.10 -5.34 -25.30
C VAL A 183 3.55 -3.99 -24.83
N HIS A 184 2.25 -3.92 -24.53
CA HIS A 184 1.58 -2.63 -24.34
C HIS A 184 1.42 -2.18 -22.89
N SER A 185 1.56 -3.08 -21.91
CA SER A 185 1.25 -2.74 -20.51
C SER A 185 2.18 -3.38 -19.48
N ASN A 186 2.66 -4.61 -19.72
CA ASN A 186 3.58 -5.25 -18.78
C ASN A 186 4.92 -4.52 -18.81
N TYR A 187 5.52 -4.36 -17.64
CA TYR A 187 6.86 -3.87 -17.48
C TYR A 187 7.72 -4.94 -16.82
N CYS A 188 9.00 -4.97 -17.16
CA CYS A 188 9.99 -5.78 -16.48
C CYS A 188 11.12 -4.88 -15.97
N CYS A 189 11.61 -5.17 -14.78
CA CYS A 189 12.89 -4.66 -14.31
C CYS A 189 13.89 -5.81 -14.42
N LEU A 190 14.96 -5.62 -15.18
CA LEU A 190 16.07 -6.57 -15.18
C LEU A 190 16.76 -6.50 -13.81
N GLY A 191 17.04 -7.68 -13.25
CA GLY A 191 17.57 -7.82 -11.90
C GLY A 191 18.96 -7.20 -11.74
N ASP A 192 19.24 -6.77 -10.51
CA ASP A 192 20.56 -6.39 -10.01
C ASP A 192 21.52 -7.61 -10.03
N LYS A 193 22.81 -7.40 -9.72
CA LYS A 193 23.92 -8.38 -9.71
C LYS A 193 23.61 -9.76 -9.13
N LEU A 194 22.58 -9.87 -8.29
CA LEU A 194 22.03 -11.12 -7.76
C LEU A 194 21.67 -12.16 -8.83
N PHE A 195 21.35 -11.73 -10.06
CA PHE A 195 21.02 -12.61 -11.18
C PHE A 195 22.12 -12.70 -12.24
N GLU A 196 23.28 -12.08 -12.02
CA GLU A 196 24.48 -12.30 -12.84
C GLU A 196 25.00 -13.74 -12.62
N TYR A 197 25.42 -14.41 -13.69
CA TYR A 197 25.99 -15.76 -13.66
C TYR A 197 27.51 -15.73 -13.79
N ASP A 198 28.12 -14.62 -13.38
CA ASP A 198 29.55 -14.36 -13.56
C ASP A 198 30.41 -15.25 -12.65
N ASP A 199 29.82 -15.86 -11.61
CA ASP A 199 30.46 -16.92 -10.81
C ASP A 199 30.16 -18.30 -11.44
N PRO A 200 31.18 -19.07 -11.88
CA PRO A 200 31.02 -20.43 -12.39
C PRO A 200 30.35 -21.41 -11.42
N ARG A 201 30.31 -21.10 -10.11
CA ARG A 201 29.61 -21.87 -9.07
C ARG A 201 28.12 -21.54 -8.99
N SER A 202 27.64 -20.58 -9.79
CA SER A 202 26.25 -20.15 -9.82
C SER A 202 25.34 -21.25 -10.39
N ASN A 203 24.64 -21.96 -9.50
CA ASN A 203 23.58 -22.88 -9.89
C ASN A 203 22.24 -22.13 -9.97
N GLN A 204 21.58 -22.17 -11.13
CA GLN A 204 20.27 -21.56 -11.37
C GLN A 204 19.22 -22.02 -10.33
N VAL A 205 19.20 -23.32 -10.04
CA VAL A 205 18.23 -23.94 -9.15
C VAL A 205 18.44 -23.50 -7.71
N SER A 206 19.68 -23.57 -7.22
CA SER A 206 20.00 -23.12 -5.86
C SER A 206 19.72 -21.63 -5.67
N LYS A 207 20.03 -20.79 -6.67
CA LYS A 207 19.70 -19.36 -6.65
C LYS A 207 18.18 -19.13 -6.60
N MET A 208 17.44 -19.81 -7.46
CA MET A 208 15.98 -19.69 -7.50
C MET A 208 15.33 -20.17 -6.21
N ALA A 209 15.82 -21.27 -5.62
CA ALA A 209 15.34 -21.77 -4.35
C ALA A 209 15.52 -20.76 -3.20
N ASN A 210 16.70 -20.15 -3.10
CA ASN A 210 16.95 -19.07 -2.13
C ASN A 210 16.07 -17.85 -2.41
N PHE A 211 15.94 -17.43 -3.67
CA PHE A 211 15.07 -16.32 -4.04
C PHE A 211 13.62 -16.57 -3.62
N MET A 212 13.07 -17.74 -3.95
CA MET A 212 11.72 -18.13 -3.59
C MET A 212 11.52 -18.13 -2.07
N TYR A 213 12.48 -18.68 -1.30
CA TYR A 213 12.44 -18.68 0.16
C TYR A 213 12.36 -17.25 0.72
N TYR A 214 13.32 -16.39 0.38
CA TYR A 214 13.37 -15.02 0.90
C TYR A 214 12.19 -14.16 0.41
N TYR A 215 11.71 -14.41 -0.81
CA TYR A 215 10.52 -13.74 -1.33
C TYR A 215 9.27 -14.15 -0.53
N MET A 216 9.11 -15.42 -0.18
CA MET A 216 8.01 -15.86 0.69
C MET A 216 8.09 -15.25 2.09
N GLU A 217 9.28 -15.15 2.69
CA GLU A 217 9.46 -14.43 3.97
C GLU A 217 9.07 -12.95 3.84
N TYR A 218 9.47 -12.31 2.74
CA TYR A 218 9.12 -10.92 2.45
C TYR A 218 7.61 -10.71 2.30
N LEU A 219 6.93 -11.60 1.56
CA LEU A 219 5.47 -11.61 1.45
C LEU A 219 4.79 -11.83 2.79
N GLY A 220 5.36 -12.69 3.66
CA GLY A 220 4.90 -12.86 5.03
C GLY A 220 4.94 -11.54 5.83
N LYS A 221 6.04 -10.78 5.69
CA LYS A 221 6.18 -9.45 6.32
C LYS A 221 5.24 -8.38 5.75
N ILE A 222 4.90 -8.47 4.46
CA ILE A 222 3.86 -7.63 3.85
C ILE A 222 2.50 -7.98 4.46
N ASN A 223 2.12 -9.26 4.45
CA ASN A 223 0.79 -9.72 4.87
C ASN A 223 0.50 -9.41 6.35
N ASN A 224 1.49 -9.54 7.22
CA ASN A 224 1.34 -9.19 8.64
C ASN A 224 1.55 -7.67 8.92
N GLY A 225 1.91 -6.89 7.89
CA GLY A 225 2.16 -5.45 7.97
C GLY A 225 3.34 -5.08 8.88
N SER A 226 4.35 -5.94 9.00
CA SER A 226 5.54 -5.71 9.84
C SER A 226 6.63 -4.91 9.15
N LEU A 227 6.63 -4.83 7.82
CA LEU A 227 7.56 -3.98 7.08
C LEU A 227 7.40 -2.51 7.48
N ALA A 228 8.47 -1.75 7.29
CA ALA A 228 8.43 -0.30 7.46
C ALA A 228 7.53 0.34 6.40
N GLY A 229 6.78 1.36 6.80
CA GLY A 229 6.03 2.22 5.88
C GLY A 229 6.98 3.01 4.97
N LEU A 230 6.55 3.21 3.73
CA LEU A 230 7.31 3.99 2.77
C LEU A 230 7.15 5.49 3.05
N MET A 231 8.27 6.20 2.94
CA MET A 231 8.35 7.63 3.24
C MET A 231 9.21 8.35 2.19
N ILE A 232 8.74 9.48 1.68
CA ILE A 232 9.56 10.41 0.92
C ILE A 232 10.43 11.19 1.91
N GLN A 233 11.76 11.18 1.68
CA GLN A 233 12.75 11.89 2.50
C GLN A 233 12.64 11.59 4.00
N ASN A 234 12.22 10.36 4.36
CA ASN A 234 11.96 9.95 5.75
C ASN A 234 10.99 10.85 6.53
N LEU A 235 10.11 11.58 5.82
CA LEU A 235 9.23 12.59 6.42
C LEU A 235 7.76 12.44 5.99
N VAL A 236 7.51 12.28 4.68
CA VAL A 236 6.15 12.25 4.13
C VAL A 236 5.76 10.80 3.82
N PRO A 237 4.76 10.21 4.49
CA PRO A 237 4.28 8.87 4.18
C PRO A 237 3.61 8.80 2.82
N ILE A 238 3.73 7.66 2.15
CA ILE A 238 3.04 7.38 0.89
C ILE A 238 2.13 6.15 1.02
N CYS A 239 1.13 6.09 0.14
CA CYS A 239 0.23 4.95 0.05
C CYS A 239 1.00 3.68 -0.29
N CYS A 240 0.80 2.65 0.53
CA CYS A 240 1.37 1.31 0.38
C CYS A 240 0.29 0.28 0.03
N ASP A 241 -0.96 0.67 -0.22
CA ASP A 241 -2.05 -0.29 -0.47
C ASP A 241 -1.76 -1.25 -1.65
N ARG A 242 -1.02 -0.80 -2.66
CA ARG A 242 -0.61 -1.64 -3.80
C ARG A 242 0.25 -2.84 -3.42
N TYR A 243 0.93 -2.84 -2.28
CA TYR A 243 1.68 -4.00 -1.78
C TYR A 243 0.79 -5.24 -1.60
N ARG A 244 -0.51 -5.05 -1.38
CA ARG A 244 -1.50 -6.14 -1.24
C ARG A 244 -1.69 -6.97 -2.52
N TYR A 245 -1.23 -6.46 -3.65
CA TYR A 245 -1.41 -7.03 -4.99
C TYR A 245 -0.12 -7.66 -5.55
N LEU A 246 0.99 -7.65 -4.79
CA LEU A 246 2.29 -8.16 -5.26
C LEU A 246 2.30 -9.67 -5.48
N CYS A 247 1.54 -10.43 -4.69
CA CYS A 247 1.45 -11.88 -4.81
C CYS A 247 0.00 -12.35 -4.84
N ALA A 248 -0.17 -13.60 -5.28
CA ALA A 248 -1.46 -14.27 -5.35
C ALA A 248 -2.54 -13.40 -6.00
N THR A 249 -2.15 -12.63 -7.01
CA THR A 249 -3.01 -11.70 -7.73
C THR A 249 -2.81 -11.97 -9.20
N THR A 250 -3.91 -12.11 -9.94
CA THR A 250 -3.87 -12.34 -11.39
C THR A 250 -4.97 -11.54 -12.07
N ARG A 251 -4.75 -11.22 -13.34
CA ARG A 251 -5.74 -10.57 -14.20
C ARG A 251 -6.49 -11.66 -14.95
N ILE A 252 -7.80 -11.74 -14.75
CA ILE A 252 -8.68 -12.70 -15.43
C ILE A 252 -9.29 -11.99 -16.63
N PRO A 253 -9.17 -12.55 -17.85
CA PRO A 253 -9.74 -11.93 -19.03
C PRO A 253 -11.27 -11.91 -18.95
N GLY A 254 -11.85 -10.75 -19.25
CA GLY A 254 -13.28 -10.58 -19.48
C GLY A 254 -13.56 -10.13 -20.91
N GLU A 255 -14.81 -10.21 -21.34
CA GLU A 255 -15.21 -9.88 -22.71
C GLU A 255 -14.89 -8.42 -23.06
N SER A 256 -15.31 -7.48 -22.21
CA SER A 256 -15.04 -6.04 -22.40
C SER A 256 -14.06 -5.49 -21.36
N ILE A 257 -14.10 -6.00 -20.13
CA ILE A 257 -13.29 -5.51 -19.01
C ILE A 257 -12.77 -6.72 -18.25
N ASP A 258 -11.46 -6.75 -18.03
CA ASP A 258 -10.81 -7.80 -17.25
C ASP A 258 -11.00 -7.58 -15.74
N GLU A 259 -10.86 -8.65 -14.96
CA GLU A 259 -10.94 -8.60 -13.51
C GLU A 259 -9.54 -8.75 -12.90
N LEU A 260 -9.17 -7.85 -11.98
CA LEU A 260 -7.99 -8.05 -11.15
C LEU A 260 -8.37 -8.83 -9.89
N LYS A 261 -8.06 -10.14 -9.87
CA LYS A 261 -8.48 -11.05 -8.80
C LYS A 261 -7.35 -11.39 -7.84
N ARG A 262 -7.66 -11.40 -6.55
CA ARG A 262 -6.73 -11.72 -5.45
C ARG A 262 -7.10 -13.04 -4.76
N PHE A 263 -6.09 -13.78 -4.32
CA PHE A 263 -6.17 -15.07 -3.65
C PHE A 263 -5.32 -15.05 -2.36
N PRO A 264 -5.71 -14.27 -1.33
CA PRO A 264 -4.86 -13.99 -0.16
C PRO A 264 -4.45 -15.23 0.66
N ASN A 265 -5.18 -16.33 0.51
CA ASN A 265 -4.91 -17.59 1.21
C ASN A 265 -4.01 -18.55 0.42
N SER A 266 -3.53 -18.15 -0.77
CA SER A 266 -2.65 -19.01 -1.57
C SER A 266 -1.31 -19.24 -0.85
N THR A 267 -0.89 -20.51 -0.82
CA THR A 267 0.37 -20.96 -0.22
C THR A 267 1.31 -21.63 -1.21
N HIS A 268 0.97 -21.60 -2.50
CA HIS A 268 1.75 -22.24 -3.55
C HIS A 268 2.27 -21.22 -4.56
N VAL A 269 3.27 -21.66 -5.31
CA VAL A 269 3.81 -20.98 -6.48
C VAL A 269 3.61 -21.86 -7.70
N VAL A 270 3.56 -21.23 -8.87
CA VAL A 270 3.48 -21.93 -10.15
C VAL A 270 4.81 -21.77 -10.86
N VAL A 271 5.44 -22.88 -11.21
CA VAL A 271 6.72 -22.93 -11.93
C VAL A 271 6.44 -23.32 -13.37
N PHE A 272 6.90 -22.49 -14.31
CA PHE A 272 6.80 -22.74 -15.74
C PHE A 272 8.15 -23.24 -16.27
N ARG A 273 8.16 -24.38 -16.96
CA ARG A 273 9.36 -24.88 -17.66
C ARG A 273 8.96 -25.60 -18.95
N LYS A 274 9.55 -25.19 -20.07
CA LYS A 274 9.33 -25.79 -21.40
C LYS A 274 7.85 -26.03 -21.76
N GLY A 275 6.99 -25.06 -21.45
CA GLY A 275 5.55 -25.13 -21.73
C GLY A 275 4.71 -25.91 -20.69
N LEU A 276 5.35 -26.52 -19.69
CA LEU A 276 4.68 -27.22 -18.60
C LEU A 276 4.51 -26.32 -17.38
N MET A 277 3.45 -26.58 -16.61
CA MET A 277 3.10 -25.84 -15.39
C MET A 277 3.11 -26.78 -14.19
N TYR A 278 3.86 -26.41 -13.16
CA TYR A 278 4.00 -27.18 -11.92
C TYR A 278 3.50 -26.35 -10.75
N LYS A 279 2.65 -26.94 -9.90
CA LYS A 279 2.26 -26.35 -8.63
C LYS A 279 3.23 -26.81 -7.54
N VAL A 280 3.88 -25.86 -6.88
CA VAL A 280 4.77 -26.14 -5.74
C VAL A 280 4.16 -25.52 -4.49
N ASP A 281 3.70 -26.35 -3.56
CA ASP A 281 3.22 -25.88 -2.25
C ASP A 281 4.43 -25.43 -1.41
N MET A 282 4.44 -24.18 -0.95
CA MET A 282 5.59 -23.57 -0.26
C MET A 282 5.59 -23.81 1.26
N LYS A 283 4.67 -24.64 1.75
CA LYS A 283 4.55 -24.99 3.16
C LYS A 283 4.54 -26.50 3.32
N SER A 284 5.28 -26.99 4.31
CA SER A 284 5.24 -28.38 4.76
C SER A 284 4.82 -28.44 6.23
N VAL A 285 4.51 -29.64 6.70
CA VAL A 285 4.29 -29.92 8.12
C VAL A 285 5.63 -30.36 8.70
N ASP A 286 6.09 -29.67 9.75
CA ASP A 286 7.30 -30.05 10.47
C ASP A 286 7.11 -31.31 11.33
N SER A 287 8.18 -31.79 11.96
CA SER A 287 8.15 -32.95 12.85
C SER A 287 7.18 -32.81 14.02
N ASP A 288 6.83 -31.58 14.38
CA ASP A 288 5.94 -31.24 15.49
C ASP A 288 4.48 -31.02 15.04
N GLY A 289 4.17 -31.30 13.76
CA GLY A 289 2.82 -31.16 13.21
C GLY A 289 2.44 -29.73 12.83
N LYS A 290 3.38 -28.78 12.83
CA LYS A 290 3.13 -27.37 12.55
C LYS A 290 3.51 -27.03 11.10
N PHE A 291 2.68 -26.19 10.48
CA PHE A 291 2.95 -25.69 9.14
C PHE A 291 4.12 -24.70 9.15
N THR A 292 5.18 -25.04 8.45
CA THR A 292 6.39 -24.22 8.25
C THR A 292 6.62 -23.97 6.76
N PHE A 293 7.40 -22.94 6.43
CA PHE A 293 7.82 -22.72 5.05
C PHE A 293 8.90 -23.74 4.68
N LEU A 294 8.87 -24.22 3.43
CA LEU A 294 9.94 -25.06 2.91
C LEU A 294 11.29 -24.34 3.03
N THR A 295 12.32 -25.08 3.41
CA THR A 295 13.71 -24.62 3.42
C THR A 295 14.25 -24.47 1.99
N PRO A 296 15.32 -23.68 1.78
CA PRO A 296 15.96 -23.57 0.46
C PRO A 296 16.37 -24.93 -0.13
N SER A 297 16.81 -25.88 0.69
CA SER A 297 17.20 -27.23 0.23
C SER A 297 16.00 -28.03 -0.28
N GLU A 298 14.88 -27.99 0.44
CA GLU A 298 13.64 -28.66 0.02
C GLU A 298 13.10 -28.04 -1.27
N ILE A 299 13.10 -26.70 -1.38
CA ILE A 299 12.69 -25.99 -2.60
C ILE A 299 13.61 -26.38 -3.77
N GLN A 300 14.93 -26.44 -3.54
CA GLN A 300 15.88 -26.87 -4.56
C GLN A 300 15.57 -28.27 -5.06
N GLY A 301 15.33 -29.24 -4.17
CA GLY A 301 14.96 -30.61 -4.57
C GLY A 301 13.68 -30.66 -5.42
N GLN A 302 12.67 -29.85 -5.07
CA GLN A 302 11.44 -29.73 -5.88
C GLN A 302 11.73 -29.17 -7.28
N LEU A 303 12.59 -28.15 -7.38
CA LEU A 303 12.95 -27.54 -8.65
C LEU A 303 13.83 -28.46 -9.52
N GLU A 304 14.75 -29.23 -8.93
CA GLU A 304 15.55 -30.24 -9.63
C GLU A 304 14.66 -31.34 -10.21
N PHE A 305 13.68 -31.81 -9.44
CA PHE A 305 12.66 -32.73 -9.93
C PHE A 305 11.89 -32.16 -11.13
N ILE A 306 11.41 -30.91 -11.01
CA ILE A 306 10.71 -30.22 -12.11
C ILE A 306 11.59 -30.10 -13.35
N MET A 307 12.89 -29.84 -13.19
CA MET A 307 13.81 -29.76 -14.31
C MET A 307 13.93 -31.09 -15.04
N ALA A 308 14.19 -32.17 -14.29
CA ALA A 308 14.36 -33.51 -14.86
C ALA A 308 13.06 -34.01 -15.51
N ASP A 309 11.91 -33.80 -14.87
CA ASP A 309 10.62 -34.23 -15.41
C ASP A 309 10.27 -33.47 -16.70
N ALA A 310 10.42 -32.15 -16.73
CA ALA A 310 10.15 -31.37 -17.93
C ALA A 310 11.06 -31.76 -19.10
N ASP A 311 12.32 -32.08 -18.83
CA ASP A 311 13.27 -32.52 -19.85
C ASP A 311 12.90 -33.90 -20.42
N ARG A 312 12.41 -34.82 -19.57
CA ARG A 312 11.89 -36.13 -19.98
C ARG A 312 10.62 -36.02 -20.83
N VAL A 313 9.64 -35.22 -20.41
CA VAL A 313 8.35 -35.08 -21.15
C VAL A 313 8.56 -34.41 -22.51
N THR A 314 9.44 -33.42 -22.57
CA THR A 314 9.71 -32.68 -23.82
C THR A 314 10.64 -33.41 -24.79
N SER A 315 11.44 -34.37 -24.33
CA SER A 315 12.22 -35.22 -25.22
C SER A 315 11.35 -36.29 -25.88
N ASN A 316 10.46 -36.93 -25.13
CA ASN A 316 9.52 -37.93 -25.67
C ASN A 316 8.54 -37.33 -26.70
N SER A 317 8.04 -36.12 -26.46
CA SER A 317 7.14 -35.46 -27.44
C SER A 317 7.82 -35.07 -28.76
N LYS A 318 9.16 -35.00 -28.80
CA LYS A 318 9.91 -34.75 -30.04
C LYS A 318 10.24 -36.03 -30.82
N SER A 319 10.18 -37.21 -30.19
CA SER A 319 10.34 -38.48 -30.91
C SER A 319 9.06 -38.95 -31.61
N ASP A 320 7.92 -38.35 -31.26
CA ASP A 320 6.60 -38.71 -31.80
C ASP A 320 6.15 -37.81 -32.99
N ILE A 321 7.00 -36.89 -33.46
CA ILE A 321 6.78 -35.99 -34.60
C ILE A 321 7.81 -36.28 -35.69
#